data_AF-A0A264W0P6-F1
#
_entry.id   AF-A0A264W0P6-F1
#
_cell.length_a   1.000
_cell.length_b   1.000
_cell.length_c   1.000
_cell.angle_alpha   90.00
_cell.angle_beta   90.00
_cell.angle_gamma   90.00
#
_symmetry.space_group_name_H-M   'P 1'
#
loop_
_entity.id
_entity.type
_entity.pdbx_description
1 polymer ?
#
loop_
_entity_poly.entity_id
_entity_poly.type
_entity_poly.pdbx_seq_one_letter_code
_entity_poly.pdbx_strand_id
1 'polypeptide(L)'
;KEHLSFMDGTGEVTAYKLKNIAAIDPWNEIIVVHCPFAKKETLKLPDQKQYLLHCDPFTFFNGKVQAEKRLRLNGIGTYVLYEPKGIF
;
A
#
# COMPACT_ATOMS: atom_id res chain seq x y z
N LYS A 1 -6.82 -17.19 11.74
CA LYS A 1 -5.66 -16.76 10.93
C LYS A 1 -5.63 -15.24 10.98
N GLU A 2 -4.52 -14.60 11.31
CA GLU A 2 -4.47 -13.14 11.42
C GLU A 2 -4.43 -12.52 10.01
N HIS A 3 -5.41 -11.67 9.70
CA HIS A 3 -5.54 -11.01 8.40
C HIS A 3 -5.04 -9.57 8.41
N LEU A 4 -4.84 -8.95 9.58
CA LEU A 4 -4.40 -7.57 9.70
C LEU A 4 -3.07 -7.51 10.45
N SER A 5 -2.13 -6.71 9.96
CA SER A 5 -0.90 -6.39 10.71
C SER A 5 -0.40 -5.00 10.37
N PHE A 6 -0.04 -4.22 11.39
CA PHE A 6 0.64 -2.94 11.20
C PHE A 6 2.05 -3.15 10.66
N MET A 7 2.56 -2.18 9.90
CA MET A 7 3.92 -2.17 9.39
C MET A 7 4.86 -1.51 10.40
N ASP A 8 6.04 -2.08 10.58
CA ASP A 8 7.08 -1.50 11.42
C ASP A 8 7.86 -0.41 10.67
N GLY A 9 8.48 0.50 11.43
CA GLY A 9 9.37 1.52 10.85
C GLY A 9 8.67 2.58 10.01
N THR A 10 7.40 2.87 10.29
CA THR A 10 6.59 3.84 9.53
C THR A 10 6.68 5.27 10.06
N GLY A 11 7.41 5.50 11.16
CA GLY A 11 7.53 6.81 11.78
C GLY A 11 6.17 7.33 12.24
N GLU A 12 5.80 8.53 11.80
CA GLU A 12 4.52 9.18 12.11
C GLU A 12 3.36 8.68 11.24
N VAL A 13 3.63 7.83 10.24
CA VAL A 13 2.63 7.32 9.31
C VAL A 13 1.97 6.09 9.92
N THR A 14 0.64 5.99 9.79
CA THR A 14 -0.08 4.75 10.10
C THR A 14 -0.14 3.90 8.85
N ALA A 15 0.56 2.77 8.82
CA ALA A 15 0.48 1.82 7.71
C ALA A 15 0.16 0.41 8.22
N TYR A 16 -0.74 -0.26 7.52
CA TYR A 16 -1.14 -1.62 7.84
C TYR A 16 -1.42 -2.44 6.58
N LYS A 17 -1.44 -3.75 6.76
CA LYS A 17 -1.60 -4.73 5.69
C LYS A 17 -2.77 -5.64 5.97
N LEU A 18 -3.56 -5.92 4.94
CA LEU A 18 -4.53 -7.00 4.90
C LEU A 18 -3.91 -8.19 4.16
N LYS A 19 -3.50 -9.23 4.90
CA LYS A 19 -2.74 -10.39 4.41
C LYS A 19 -3.58 -11.67 4.43
N ASN A 20 -3.20 -12.67 3.63
CA ASN A 20 -3.88 -13.96 3.53
C ASN A 20 -5.36 -13.82 3.12
N ILE A 21 -5.69 -12.83 2.29
CA ILE A 21 -7.06 -12.50 1.89
C ILE A 21 -7.45 -13.05 0.50
N ALA A 22 -6.52 -13.69 -0.21
CA ALA A 22 -6.73 -14.17 -1.58
C ALA A 22 -7.94 -15.12 -1.76
N ALA A 23 -8.43 -15.77 -0.70
CA ALA A 23 -9.62 -16.63 -0.75
C ALA A 23 -10.95 -15.85 -0.74
N ILE A 24 -10.94 -14.59 -0.29
CA ILE A 24 -12.15 -13.77 -0.07
C ILE A 24 -12.12 -12.42 -0.78
N ASP A 25 -10.96 -12.02 -1.30
CA ASP A 25 -10.73 -10.73 -1.94
C ASP A 25 -10.14 -10.94 -3.35
N PRO A 26 -10.42 -10.08 -4.35
CA PRO A 26 -9.77 -10.12 -5.67
C PRO A 26 -8.24 -9.92 -5.63
N TRP A 27 -7.68 -9.41 -4.54
CA TRP A 27 -6.24 -9.17 -4.37
C TRP A 27 -5.60 -10.17 -3.39
N ASN A 28 -4.27 -10.33 -3.50
CA ASN A 28 -3.52 -11.21 -2.61
C ASN A 28 -3.25 -10.56 -1.24
N GLU A 29 -2.99 -9.25 -1.26
CA GLU A 29 -2.69 -8.42 -0.11
C GLU A 29 -3.08 -6.96 -0.42
N ILE A 30 -3.48 -6.21 0.61
CA ILE A 30 -3.72 -4.76 0.53
C ILE A 30 -2.81 -4.08 1.54
N ILE A 31 -2.21 -2.95 1.17
CA ILE A 31 -1.53 -2.04 2.08
C ILE A 31 -2.30 -0.73 2.09
N VAL A 32 -2.64 -0.25 3.29
CA VAL A 32 -3.24 1.07 3.49
C VAL A 32 -2.27 1.92 4.30
N VAL A 33 -2.06 3.15 3.84
CA VAL A 33 -1.12 4.10 4.44
C VAL A 33 -1.84 5.43 4.65
N HIS A 34 -1.90 5.91 5.89
CA HIS A 34 -2.40 7.23 6.23
C HIS A 34 -1.23 8.15 6.59
N CYS A 35 -1.01 9.16 5.75
CA CYS A 35 0.02 10.18 5.91
C CYS A 35 -0.58 11.44 6.56
N PRO A 36 -0.17 11.84 7.77
CA PRO A 36 -0.75 12.99 8.46
C PRO A 36 -0.08 14.33 8.13
N PHE A 37 0.96 14.35 7.30
CA PHE A 37 1.78 15.55 7.07
C PHE A 37 1.91 15.93 5.59
N ALA A 38 2.21 17.20 5.33
CA ALA A 38 2.39 17.73 3.98
C ALA A 38 3.81 17.52 3.42
N LYS A 39 4.79 17.16 4.27
CA LYS A 39 6.19 16.93 3.85
C LYS A 39 6.29 15.73 2.92
N LYS A 40 7.28 15.75 2.02
CA LYS A 40 7.61 14.61 1.17
C LYS A 40 8.40 13.58 1.98
N GLU A 41 7.94 12.35 1.98
CA GLU A 41 8.61 11.25 2.67
C GLU A 41 8.55 9.97 1.82
N THR A 42 9.30 8.96 2.22
CA THR A 42 9.33 7.68 1.50
C THR A 42 9.17 6.53 2.47
N LEU A 43 8.13 5.73 2.27
CA LEU A 43 7.87 4.53 3.04
C LEU A 43 8.44 3.32 2.32
N LYS A 44 9.17 2.45 3.03
CA LYS A 44 9.65 1.18 2.48
C LYS A 44 8.49 0.19 2.34
N LEU A 45 8.34 -0.42 1.17
CA LEU A 45 7.37 -1.49 0.95
C LEU A 45 8.01 -2.86 1.22
N PRO A 46 7.21 -3.91 1.48
CA PRO A 46 7.74 -5.27 1.64
C PRO A 46 8.53 -5.74 0.40
N ASP A 47 9.82 -6.07 0.58
CA ASP A 47 10.81 -6.27 -0.50
C ASP A 47 10.51 -7.44 -1.47
N GLN A 48 9.62 -8.36 -1.11
CA GLN A 48 9.38 -9.62 -1.84
C GLN A 48 8.12 -9.59 -2.73
N LYS A 49 7.42 -8.46 -2.82
CA LYS A 49 6.13 -8.37 -3.52
C LYS A 49 6.08 -7.19 -4.46
N GLN A 50 5.33 -7.34 -5.55
CA GLN A 50 5.01 -6.24 -6.46
C GLN A 50 3.64 -5.69 -6.11
N TYR A 51 3.60 -4.41 -5.77
CA TYR A 51 2.37 -3.70 -5.45
C TYR A 51 1.99 -2.75 -6.58
N LEU A 52 0.68 -2.63 -6.80
CA LEU A 52 0.09 -1.62 -7.65
C LEU A 52 -0.60 -0.56 -6.76
N LEU A 53 -0.47 0.70 -7.12
CA LEU A 53 -1.16 1.80 -6.47
C LEU A 53 -2.61 1.85 -6.95
N HIS A 54 -3.55 1.65 -6.04
CA HIS A 54 -4.98 1.80 -6.30
C HIS A 54 -5.40 3.26 -6.20
N CYS A 55 -4.93 3.96 -5.16
CA CYS A 55 -5.14 5.39 -5.00
C CYS A 55 -4.00 6.06 -4.24
N ASP A 56 -3.88 7.36 -4.45
CA ASP A 56 -3.14 8.30 -3.62
C ASP A 56 -4.10 9.36 -3.05
N PRO A 57 -3.62 10.38 -2.32
CA PRO A 57 -4.48 11.43 -1.75
C PRO A 57 -5.30 12.22 -2.78
N PHE A 58 -4.96 12.17 -4.07
CA PHE A 58 -5.52 13.02 -5.10
C PHE A 58 -6.31 12.25 -6.14
N THR A 59 -6.04 10.97 -6.35
CA THR A 59 -6.60 10.22 -7.47
C THR A 59 -6.73 8.73 -7.18
N PHE A 60 -7.84 8.15 -7.68
CA PHE A 60 -7.99 6.71 -7.87
C PHE A 60 -7.51 6.34 -9.28
N PHE A 61 -6.61 5.35 -9.36
CA PHE A 61 -6.00 4.95 -10.62
C PHE A 61 -6.83 3.83 -11.27
N ASN A 62 -7.26 4.04 -12.51
CA ASN A 62 -7.96 3.04 -13.33
C ASN A 62 -7.01 2.07 -14.05
N GLY A 63 -5.70 2.26 -13.95
CA GLY A 63 -4.67 1.46 -14.62
C GLY A 63 -3.65 0.85 -13.65
N LYS A 64 -2.74 0.03 -14.17
CA LYS A 64 -1.65 -0.57 -13.38
C LYS A 64 -0.54 0.45 -13.13
N VAL A 65 -0.60 1.17 -12.01
CA VAL A 65 0.51 2.03 -11.56
C VAL A 65 1.39 1.21 -10.63
N GLN A 66 2.54 0.74 -11.12
CA GLN A 66 3.48 -0.02 -10.29
C GLN A 66 4.09 0.88 -9.21
N ALA A 67 4.01 0.42 -7.96
CA ALA A 67 4.82 0.99 -6.90
C ALA A 67 6.24 0.42 -7.01
N GLU A 68 7.25 1.29 -6.94
CA GLU A 68 8.63 0.87 -6.74
C GLU A 68 8.76 0.13 -5.39
N LYS A 69 9.95 -0.36 -5.01
CA LYS A 69 10.20 -0.95 -3.67
C LYS A 69 9.91 0.03 -2.51
N ARG A 70 9.56 1.27 -2.81
CA ARG A 70 9.28 2.35 -1.89
C ARG A 70 8.08 3.16 -2.39
N LEU A 71 7.20 3.55 -1.48
CA LEU A 71 6.08 4.44 -1.73
C LEU A 71 6.49 5.89 -1.42
N ARG A 72 6.29 6.79 -2.37
CA ARG A 72 6.52 8.23 -2.18
C ARG A 72 5.25 8.87 -1.60
N LEU A 73 5.37 9.40 -0.38
CA LEU A 73 4.32 10.15 0.28
C LEU A 73 4.49 11.63 -0.07
N ASN A 74 3.49 12.19 -0.75
CA ASN A 74 3.48 13.54 -1.31
C ASN A 74 2.23 14.29 -0.82
N GLY A 75 2.16 14.53 0.49
CA GLY A 75 1.05 15.28 1.08
C GLY A 75 0.22 14.48 2.06
N ILE A 76 -0.72 15.18 2.70
CA ILE A 76 -1.67 14.62 3.65
C ILE A 76 -2.67 13.77 2.88
N GLY A 77 -2.93 12.55 3.35
CA GLY A 77 -4.00 11.72 2.82
C GLY A 77 -3.73 10.23 2.93
N THR A 78 -4.46 9.46 2.12
CA THR A 78 -4.42 8.00 2.17
C THR A 78 -3.89 7.44 0.86
N TYR A 79 -3.00 6.46 0.97
CA TYR A 79 -2.51 5.66 -0.13
C TYR A 79 -3.00 4.25 0.05
N VAL A 80 -3.49 3.64 -1.03
CA VAL A 80 -3.90 2.23 -1.04
C VAL A 80 -3.12 1.53 -2.13
N LEU A 81 -2.43 0.47 -1.74
CA LEU A 81 -1.73 -0.43 -2.63
C LEU A 81 -2.32 -1.82 -2.53
N TYR A 82 -2.19 -2.59 -3.59
CA TYR A 82 -2.58 -4.00 -3.59
C TYR A 82 -1.57 -4.85 -4.34
N GLU A 83 -1.42 -6.09 -3.88
CA GLU A 83 -0.74 -7.14 -4.62
C GLU A 83 -1.78 -7.82 -5.53
N PRO A 84 -1.67 -7.69 -6.86
CA PRO A 84 -2.62 -8.32 -7.76
C PRO A 84 -2.53 -9.85 -7.65
N LYS A 85 -3.66 -10.55 -7.81
CA LYS A 85 -3.63 -11.97 -8.14
C LYS A 85 -2.92 -12.15 -9.48
N GLY A 86 -2.05 -13.17 -9.56
CA GLY A 86 -1.21 -13.38 -10.73
C GLY A 86 -2.00 -13.38 -12.03
N ILE A 87 -1.51 -12.61 -13.00
CA ILE A 87 -1.36 -13.05 -14.38
C ILE A 87 0.07 -12.62 -14.77
N PHE A 88 1.06 -13.43 -14.41
CA PHE A 88 2.41 -13.42 -15.00
C PHE A 88 2.84 -14.87 -15.16
#